data_AF-A0A5C6LPX5-F1
#
_entry.id   AF-A0A5C6LPX5-F1
#
_cell.length_a   1.000
_cell.length_b   1.000
_cell.length_c   1.000
_cell.angle_alpha   90.00
_cell.angle_beta   90.00
_cell.angle_gamma   90.00
#
_symmetry.space_group_name_H-M   'P 1'
#
loop_
_entity.id
_entity.type
_entity.pdbx_description
1 polymer ?
#
loop_
_entity_poly.entity_id
_entity_poly.type
_entity_poly.pdbx_seq_one_letter_code
_entity_poly.pdbx_strand_id
1 'polypeptide(L)'
;MKKEGCKVYVYTTSLRSPMYIRCLFLSYGIWLDKVINKTVHDRILGKQGQQVSKLPVAFSIDLHVDDSAGVALEGQQYNFATVIVGGEDSWAEKVMETIRNSML
;
A
#
# COMPACT_ATOMS: atom_id res chain seq x y z
N MET A 1 -6.31 11.54 4.09
CA MET A 1 -5.67 10.44 4.84
C MET A 1 -5.11 10.88 6.18
N LYS A 2 -3.96 11.60 6.27
CA LYS A 2 -3.39 12.01 7.58
C LYS A 2 -4.35 12.81 8.47
N LYS A 3 -5.13 13.73 7.88
CA LYS A 3 -6.18 14.49 8.60
C LYS A 3 -7.31 13.60 9.16
N GLU A 4 -7.53 12.44 8.56
CA GLU A 4 -8.51 11.43 9.00
C GLU A 4 -7.86 10.45 10.01
N GLY A 5 -6.65 10.73 10.51
CA GLY A 5 -5.94 9.86 11.46
C GLY A 5 -5.23 8.65 10.85
N CYS A 6 -5.22 8.49 9.52
CA CYS A 6 -4.56 7.35 8.88
C CYS A 6 -3.04 7.41 8.99
N LYS A 7 -2.41 6.25 9.22
CA LYS A 7 -1.00 6.04 8.89
C LYS A 7 -0.86 5.77 7.40
N VAL A 8 0.13 6.38 6.76
CA VAL A 8 0.38 6.32 5.32
C VAL A 8 1.67 5.56 5.06
N TYR A 9 1.54 4.43 4.38
CA TYR A 9 2.66 3.56 4.02
C TYR A 9 2.88 3.59 2.51
N VAL A 10 4.12 3.38 2.08
CA VAL A 10 4.41 2.99 0.69
C VAL A 10 4.75 1.52 0.67
N TYR A 11 3.99 0.75 -0.10
CA TYR A 11 4.28 -0.66 -0.34
C TYR A 11 4.54 -0.86 -1.83
N THR A 12 5.80 -1.10 -2.21
CA THR A 12 6.27 -1.18 -3.60
C THR A 12 7.08 -2.46 -3.86
N THR A 13 7.08 -2.94 -5.10
CA THR A 13 7.97 -4.02 -5.57
C THR A 13 9.35 -3.51 -5.97
N SER A 14 9.63 -2.21 -5.81
CA SER A 14 10.95 -1.63 -6.05
C SER A 14 12.02 -2.24 -5.13
N LEU A 15 13.23 -2.41 -5.66
CA LEU A 15 14.43 -2.77 -4.89
C LEU A 15 15.15 -1.55 -4.30
N ARG A 16 14.68 -0.32 -4.58
CA ARG A 16 15.26 0.90 -3.98
C ARG A 16 15.17 0.86 -2.47
N SER A 17 16.19 1.37 -1.78
CA SER A 17 16.23 1.30 -0.32
C SER A 17 15.05 2.05 0.32
N PRO A 18 14.55 1.60 1.49
CA PRO A 18 13.50 2.32 2.20
C PRO A 18 13.88 3.77 2.50
N MET A 19 15.16 4.04 2.78
CA MET A 19 15.69 5.40 3.00
C MET A 19 15.55 6.27 1.74
N TYR A 20 15.91 5.75 0.57
CA TYR A 20 15.75 6.47 -0.69
C TYR A 20 14.29 6.84 -0.93
N ILE A 21 13.37 5.88 -0.76
CA ILE A 21 11.94 6.12 -0.97
C ILE A 21 11.43 7.17 0.04
N ARG A 22 11.84 7.09 1.31
CA ARG A 22 11.48 8.10 2.31
C ARG A 22 11.97 9.49 1.90
N CYS A 23 13.22 9.64 1.48
CA CYS A 23 13.78 10.91 1.05
C CYS A 23 13.06 11.46 -0.20
N LEU A 24 12.72 10.58 -1.15
CA LEU A 24 11.95 10.96 -2.34
C LEU A 24 10.58 11.52 -1.96
N PHE A 25 9.80 10.83 -1.14
CA PHE A 25 8.48 11.36 -0.74
C PHE A 25 8.60 12.62 0.12
N LEU A 26 9.63 12.69 0.96
CA LEU A 26 9.91 13.88 1.77
C LEU A 26 10.25 15.10 0.89
N SER A 27 10.91 14.94 -0.25
CA SER A 27 11.18 16.07 -1.17
C SER A 27 9.91 16.66 -1.79
N TYR A 28 8.81 15.90 -1.80
CA TYR A 28 7.48 16.38 -2.15
C TYR A 28 6.64 16.82 -0.94
N GLY A 29 7.23 16.89 0.27
CA GLY A 29 6.53 17.25 1.50
C GLY A 29 5.66 16.14 2.09
N ILE A 30 5.81 14.90 1.62
CA ILE A 30 4.99 13.75 2.06
C ILE A 30 5.75 12.94 3.10
N TRP A 31 5.20 12.89 4.32
CA TRP A 31 5.77 12.11 5.41
C TRP A 31 5.15 10.72 5.52
N LEU A 32 5.95 9.70 5.26
CA LEU A 32 5.55 8.29 5.31
C LEU A 32 5.82 7.68 6.69
N ASP A 33 4.84 6.94 7.23
CA ASP A 33 5.04 6.20 8.48
C ASP A 33 5.91 4.95 8.24
N LYS A 34 5.68 4.22 7.14
CA LYS A 34 6.41 3.00 6.79
C LYS A 34 6.68 2.89 5.30
N VAL A 35 7.78 2.24 4.95
CA VAL A 35 8.09 1.82 3.58
C VAL A 35 8.34 0.33 3.57
N ILE A 36 7.62 -0.37 2.70
CA ILE A 36 7.76 -1.79 2.42
C ILE A 36 8.19 -1.90 0.95
N ASN A 37 9.48 -2.09 0.73
CA ASN A 37 10.03 -2.37 -0.59
C ASN A 37 10.15 -3.89 -0.79
N LYS A 38 10.64 -4.35 -1.96
CA LYS A 38 10.79 -5.80 -2.23
C LYS A 38 11.68 -6.50 -1.20
N THR A 39 12.78 -5.88 -0.78
CA THR A 39 13.70 -6.46 0.21
C THR A 39 13.04 -6.63 1.58
N VAL A 40 12.29 -5.64 2.05
CA VAL A 40 11.54 -5.72 3.32
C VAL A 40 10.44 -6.78 3.21
N HIS A 41 9.73 -6.81 2.08
CA HIS A 41 8.72 -7.80 1.80
C HIS A 41 9.25 -9.23 1.85
N ASP A 42 10.31 -9.51 1.10
CA ASP A 42 10.93 -10.85 1.04
C ASP A 42 11.49 -11.28 2.39
N ARG A 43 12.08 -10.34 3.14
CA ARG A 43 12.60 -10.62 4.47
C ARG A 43 11.48 -11.03 5.43
N ILE A 44 10.33 -10.38 5.38
CA ILE A 44 9.22 -10.61 6.31
C ILE A 44 8.39 -11.84 5.92
N LEU A 45 8.14 -12.04 4.62
CA LEU A 45 7.31 -13.16 4.14
C LEU A 45 8.10 -14.43 3.81
N GLY A 46 9.44 -14.34 3.71
CA GLY A 46 10.28 -15.47 3.34
C GLY A 46 9.82 -16.12 2.03
N LYS A 47 9.59 -17.45 2.05
CA LYS A 47 9.14 -18.21 0.88
C LYS A 47 7.80 -17.73 0.32
N GLN A 48 6.90 -17.22 1.18
CA GLN A 48 5.60 -16.74 0.73
C GLN A 48 5.74 -15.48 -0.12
N GLY A 49 6.74 -14.63 0.13
CA GLY A 49 7.01 -13.41 -0.67
C GLY A 49 7.48 -13.69 -2.09
N GLN A 50 7.75 -14.96 -2.43
CA GLN A 50 7.99 -15.39 -3.81
C GLN A 50 6.70 -15.77 -4.54
N GLN A 51 5.60 -16.00 -3.81
CA GLN A 51 4.32 -16.48 -4.33
C GLN A 51 3.23 -15.41 -4.35
N VAL A 52 3.43 -14.30 -3.65
CA VAL A 52 2.49 -13.18 -3.57
C VAL A 52 3.20 -11.87 -3.88
N SER A 53 2.58 -11.02 -4.70
CA SER A 53 3.09 -9.69 -5.02
C SER A 53 2.90 -8.75 -3.82
N LYS A 54 1.71 -8.77 -3.21
CA LYS A 54 1.37 -7.94 -2.04
C LYS A 54 0.62 -8.72 -0.98
N LEU A 55 1.02 -8.53 0.28
CA LEU A 55 0.28 -9.05 1.43
C LEU A 55 0.16 -7.97 2.53
N PRO A 56 -0.72 -6.98 2.35
CA PRO A 56 -0.83 -5.82 3.25
C PRO A 56 -1.09 -6.18 4.72
N VAL A 57 -1.86 -7.24 4.96
CA VAL A 57 -2.16 -7.76 6.31
C VAL A 57 -0.90 -8.14 7.10
N ALA A 58 0.15 -8.63 6.44
CA ALA A 58 1.42 -8.96 7.10
C ALA A 58 2.19 -7.72 7.61
N PHE A 59 1.77 -6.52 7.20
CA PHE A 59 2.35 -5.25 7.61
C PHE A 59 1.39 -4.38 8.41
N SER A 60 0.24 -4.92 8.82
CA SER A 60 -0.84 -4.20 9.52
C SER A 60 -1.34 -3.01 8.70
N ILE A 61 -1.61 -3.25 7.42
CA ILE A 61 -2.24 -2.28 6.52
C ILE A 61 -3.71 -2.68 6.37
N ASP A 62 -4.60 -1.76 6.75
CA ASP A 62 -6.05 -2.00 6.75
C ASP A 62 -6.67 -1.88 5.35
N LEU A 63 -6.15 -0.97 4.52
CA LEU A 63 -6.60 -0.72 3.15
C LEU A 63 -5.40 -0.55 2.23
N HIS A 64 -5.32 -1.33 1.16
CA HIS A 64 -4.26 -1.22 0.15
C HIS A 64 -4.79 -0.58 -1.13
N VAL A 65 -4.06 0.40 -1.65
CA VAL A 65 -4.40 1.09 -2.91
C VAL A 65 -3.35 0.70 -3.94
N ASP A 66 -3.80 0.21 -5.10
CA ASP A 66 -2.92 -0.32 -6.14
C ASP A 66 -3.59 -0.16 -7.52
N ASP A 67 -2.81 -0.17 -8.59
CA ASP A 67 -3.30 -0.13 -9.97
C ASP A 67 -3.32 -1.50 -10.64
N SER A 68 -2.78 -2.53 -9.98
CA SER A 68 -2.71 -3.88 -10.53
C SER A 68 -3.98 -4.69 -10.29
N ALA A 69 -4.60 -5.17 -11.38
CA ALA A 69 -5.66 -6.17 -11.31
C ALA A 69 -5.23 -7.46 -10.60
N GLY A 70 -3.94 -7.83 -10.68
CA GLY A 70 -3.40 -8.99 -9.96
C GLY A 70 -3.47 -8.82 -8.44
N VAL A 71 -3.23 -7.61 -7.93
CA VAL A 71 -3.36 -7.29 -6.51
C VAL A 71 -4.82 -7.35 -6.05
N ALA A 72 -5.78 -7.07 -6.93
CA ALA A 72 -7.21 -7.25 -6.65
C ALA A 72 -7.55 -8.73 -6.41
N LEU A 73 -7.05 -9.61 -7.28
CA LEU A 73 -7.23 -11.06 -7.17
C LEU A 73 -6.55 -11.60 -5.89
N GLU A 74 -5.33 -11.13 -5.59
CA GLU A 74 -4.65 -11.44 -4.34
C GLU A 74 -5.46 -10.97 -3.13
N GLY A 75 -6.08 -9.79 -3.20
CA GLY A 75 -6.97 -9.26 -2.17
C GLY A 75 -8.15 -10.18 -1.86
N GLN A 76 -8.76 -10.75 -2.90
CA GLN A 76 -9.83 -11.75 -2.75
C GLN A 76 -9.29 -13.07 -2.19
N GLN A 77 -8.15 -13.54 -2.71
CA GLN A 77 -7.54 -14.82 -2.30
C GLN A 77 -7.04 -14.82 -0.86
N TYR A 78 -6.43 -13.71 -0.42
CA TYR A 78 -5.79 -13.58 0.89
C TYR A 78 -6.60 -12.70 1.86
N ASN A 79 -7.83 -12.33 1.49
CA ASN A 79 -8.80 -11.60 2.29
C ASN A 79 -8.25 -10.28 2.88
N PHE A 80 -7.72 -9.42 2.01
CA PHE A 80 -7.32 -8.06 2.38
C PHE A 80 -8.06 -7.01 1.54
N ALA A 81 -8.40 -5.89 2.16
CA ALA A 81 -9.14 -4.82 1.48
C ALA A 81 -8.25 -4.10 0.47
N THR A 82 -8.75 -3.98 -0.75
CA THR A 82 -8.08 -3.26 -1.84
C THR A 82 -8.98 -2.23 -2.48
N VAL A 83 -8.41 -1.09 -2.85
CA VAL A 83 -9.01 -0.15 -3.80
C VAL A 83 -8.14 -0.15 -5.03
N ILE A 84 -8.66 -0.71 -6.12
CA ILE A 84 -8.01 -0.61 -7.41
C ILE A 84 -8.31 0.75 -8.03
N VAL A 85 -7.24 1.43 -8.44
CA VAL A 85 -7.27 2.76 -9.07
C VAL A 85 -6.64 2.69 -10.45
N GLY A 86 -7.12 3.50 -11.38
CA GLY A 86 -6.54 3.59 -12.73
C GLY A 86 -6.03 5.00 -13.04
N GLY A 87 -6.01 5.32 -14.34
CA GLY A 87 -5.60 6.62 -14.85
C GLY A 87 -6.66 7.73 -14.72
N GLU A 88 -7.80 7.46 -14.07
CA GLU A 88 -8.86 8.45 -13.85
C GLU A 88 -8.47 9.52 -12.82
N ASP A 89 -8.80 10.79 -13.07
CA ASP A 89 -8.40 11.90 -12.18
C ASP A 89 -9.06 11.85 -10.79
N SER A 90 -10.17 11.13 -10.63
CA SER A 90 -11.00 11.12 -9.41
C SER A 90 -10.66 10.01 -8.41
N TRP A 91 -9.61 9.19 -8.66
CA TRP A 91 -9.29 8.05 -7.79
C TRP A 91 -9.04 8.45 -6.33
N ALA A 92 -8.53 9.65 -6.08
CA ALA A 92 -8.27 10.15 -4.74
C ALA A 92 -9.56 10.29 -3.90
N GLU A 93 -10.66 10.74 -4.52
CA GLU A 93 -11.96 10.89 -3.85
C GLU A 93 -12.53 9.52 -3.50
N LYS A 94 -12.48 8.57 -4.44
CA LYS A 94 -12.88 7.17 -4.22
C LYS A 94 -12.17 6.54 -3.03
N VAL A 95 -10.85 6.73 -2.92
CA VAL A 95 -10.07 6.22 -1.79
C VAL A 95 -10.51 6.90 -0.48
N MET A 96 -10.72 8.22 -0.49
CA MET A 96 -11.14 8.95 0.70
C MET A 96 -12.54 8.57 1.18
N GLU A 97 -13.48 8.36 0.27
CA GLU A 97 -14.82 7.85 0.58
C GLU A 97 -14.75 6.45 1.19
N THR A 98 -13.94 5.57 0.60
CA THR A 98 -13.72 4.22 1.14
C THR A 98 -13.19 4.27 2.58
N ILE A 99 -12.20 5.14 2.86
CA ILE A 99 -11.66 5.32 4.20
C ILE A 99 -12.74 5.77 5.19
N ARG A 100 -13.55 6.78 4.81
CA ARG A 100 -14.60 7.31 5.70
C ARG A 100 -15.69 6.29 5.99
N ASN A 101 -16.10 5.51 4.99
CA ASN A 101 -17.10 4.47 5.16
C ASN A 101 -16.61 3.31 6.05
N SER A 102 -15.31 3.02 6.05
CA SER A 102 -14.71 1.99 6.92
C SER A 102 -14.47 2.45 8.37
N MET A 103 -14.66 3.74 8.68
CA MET A 103 -14.53 4.30 10.03
C MET A 103 -15.87 4.47 10.77
N LEU A 104 -16.99 4.19 10.09
CA LEU A 104 -18.35 4.16 10.65
C LEU A 104 -18.70 2.76 11.14
#